data_AF-A0A847Z340-F1
#
_entry.id   AF-A0A847Z340-F1
#
_cell.length_a   1.000
_cell.length_b   1.000
_cell.length_c   1.000
_cell.angle_alpha   90.00
_cell.angle_beta   90.00
_cell.angle_gamma   90.00
#
_symmetry.space_group_name_H-M   'P 1'
#
loop_
_entity.id
_entity.type
_entity.pdbx_description
1 polymer ?
#
loop_
_entity_poly.entity_id
_entity_poly.type
_entity_poly.pdbx_seq_one_letter_code
_entity_poly.pdbx_strand_id
1 'polypeptide(L)'
;MESGSQAVLDRFKKGVSVQDNINAIEILSKLDLYVSMGFIMFDEHTTFEEVSENMDFIKEVKSIMPKGKLQDVFIATKALPLAGSEVERKLKQSGKYEGNCLEFDYKLNDPNMEKLFNSMLKVSKATQRTSGLIKHKNNWDTNWMIL
;
A
#
# COMPACT_ATOMS: atom_id res chain seq x y z
N MET A 1 4.45 -0.33 -8.57
CA MET A 1 4.91 0.76 -7.70
C MET A 1 4.59 0.35 -6.28
N GLU A 2 5.60 0.16 -5.43
CA GLU A 2 5.39 -0.40 -4.08
C GLU A 2 5.63 0.60 -2.94
N SER A 3 6.37 1.69 -3.18
CA SER A 3 6.59 2.73 -2.18
C SER A 3 6.97 4.04 -2.89
N GLY A 4 6.68 5.16 -2.24
CA GLY A 4 7.15 6.51 -2.60
C GLY A 4 8.47 6.89 -1.95
N SER A 5 9.07 6.02 -1.14
CA SER A 5 10.36 6.24 -0.49
C SER A 5 11.47 5.47 -1.23
N GLN A 6 12.54 6.16 -1.62
CA GLN A 6 13.68 5.51 -2.28
C GLN A 6 14.37 4.52 -1.35
N ALA A 7 14.52 4.86 -0.07
CA ALA A 7 15.14 3.99 0.93
C ALA A 7 14.40 2.66 1.08
N VAL A 8 13.06 2.68 0.99
CA VAL A 8 12.23 1.48 1.01
C VAL A 8 12.38 0.68 -0.29
N LEU A 9 12.33 1.32 -1.46
CA LEU A 9 12.54 0.64 -2.75
C LEU A 9 13.90 -0.08 -2.79
N ASP A 10 14.94 0.55 -2.24
CA ASP A 10 16.28 -0.01 -2.13
C ASP A 10 16.32 -1.17 -1.12
N ARG A 11 15.69 -1.02 0.05
CA ARG A 11 15.55 -2.08 1.08
C ARG A 11 14.92 -3.34 0.51
N PHE A 12 13.94 -3.19 -0.37
CA PHE A 12 13.26 -4.29 -1.05
C PHE A 12 13.86 -4.65 -2.43
N LYS A 13 15.00 -4.06 -2.80
CA LYS A 13 15.76 -4.34 -4.03
C LYS A 13 14.89 -4.27 -5.30
N LYS A 14 14.03 -3.26 -5.39
CA LYS A 14 13.10 -3.11 -6.52
C LYS A 14 13.78 -2.73 -7.83
N GLY A 15 15.01 -2.21 -7.76
CA GLY A 15 15.80 -1.84 -8.94
C GLY A 15 15.17 -0.72 -9.76
N VAL A 16 14.35 0.13 -9.11
CA VAL A 16 13.69 1.29 -9.71
C VAL A 16 13.82 2.49 -8.79
N SER A 17 13.81 3.67 -9.37
CA SER A 17 13.73 4.92 -8.62
C SER A 17 12.27 5.36 -8.39
N VAL A 18 12.06 6.27 -7.44
CA VAL A 18 10.77 6.95 -7.27
C VAL A 18 10.38 7.67 -8.57
N GLN A 19 11.34 8.29 -9.27
CA GLN A 19 11.07 8.97 -10.53
C GLN A 19 10.64 8.00 -11.64
N ASP A 20 11.19 6.79 -11.70
CA ASP A 20 10.74 5.77 -12.67
C ASP A 20 9.27 5.41 -12.44
N ASN A 21 8.84 5.31 -11.17
CA ASN A 21 7.44 5.08 -10.84
C ASN A 21 6.54 6.25 -11.26
N ILE A 22 6.98 7.50 -11.07
CA ILE A 22 6.25 8.69 -11.53
C ILE A 22 6.14 8.72 -13.05
N ASN A 23 7.24 8.47 -13.76
CA ASN A 23 7.25 8.40 -15.23
C ASN A 23 6.29 7.32 -15.75
N ALA A 24 6.23 6.17 -15.08
CA ALA A 24 5.29 5.11 -15.41
C ALA A 24 3.83 5.57 -15.21
N ILE A 25 3.52 6.28 -14.11
CA ILE A 25 2.20 6.86 -13.87
C ILE A 25 1.80 7.86 -14.95
N GLU A 26 2.70 8.74 -15.37
CA GLU A 26 2.41 9.69 -16.45
C GLU A 26 2.08 9.00 -17.77
N ILE A 27 2.81 7.94 -18.10
CA ILE A 27 2.55 7.14 -19.30
C ILE A 27 1.17 6.47 -19.20
N LEU A 28 0.87 5.83 -18.07
CA LEU A 28 -0.42 5.17 -17.84
C LEU A 28 -1.59 6.17 -17.86
N SER A 29 -1.39 7.37 -17.31
CA SER A 29 -2.33 8.49 -17.36
C SER A 29 -2.61 8.95 -18.79
N LYS A 30 -1.55 9.15 -19.60
CA LYS A 30 -1.67 9.53 -21.03
C LYS A 30 -2.41 8.49 -21.87
N LEU A 31 -2.30 7.20 -21.50
CA LEU A 31 -3.01 6.11 -22.15
C LEU A 31 -4.44 5.88 -21.61
N ASP A 32 -4.89 6.70 -20.66
CA ASP A 32 -6.19 6.60 -19.99
C ASP A 32 -6.47 5.22 -19.36
N LEU A 33 -5.41 4.56 -18.86
CA LEU A 33 -5.51 3.23 -18.25
C LEU A 33 -5.94 3.30 -16.78
N TYR A 34 -6.74 2.33 -16.36
CA TYR A 34 -7.06 2.14 -14.95
C TYR A 34 -5.86 1.51 -14.22
N VAL A 35 -5.45 2.11 -13.10
CA VAL A 35 -4.28 1.69 -12.34
C VAL A 35 -4.68 1.18 -10.96
N SER A 36 -4.29 -0.06 -10.68
CA SER A 36 -4.28 -0.65 -9.34
C SER A 36 -2.83 -0.72 -8.85
N MET A 37 -2.56 -0.14 -7.68
CA MET A 37 -1.21 -0.07 -7.11
C MET A 37 -1.12 -0.91 -5.84
N GLY A 38 -0.30 -1.96 -5.84
CA GLY A 38 0.08 -2.65 -4.61
C GLY A 38 1.11 -1.81 -3.85
N PHE A 39 0.79 -1.35 -2.65
CA PHE A 39 1.59 -0.36 -1.93
C PHE A 39 2.00 -0.88 -0.53
N ILE A 40 3.26 -0.68 -0.16
CA ILE A 40 3.84 -1.00 1.14
C ILE A 40 4.04 0.33 1.89
N MET A 41 3.14 0.64 2.83
CA MET A 41 3.30 1.81 3.69
C MET A 41 4.24 1.53 4.87
N PHE A 42 4.17 0.31 5.42
CA PHE A 42 4.90 -0.10 6.61
C PHE A 42 5.68 -1.41 6.41
N ASP A 43 6.85 -1.49 7.01
CA ASP A 43 7.71 -2.65 7.20
C ASP A 43 8.37 -2.55 8.59
N GLU A 44 9.18 -3.55 8.98
CA GLU A 44 9.73 -3.63 10.33
C GLU A 44 10.60 -2.42 10.71
N HIS A 45 11.19 -1.75 9.72
CA HIS A 45 12.12 -0.63 9.90
C HIS A 45 11.55 0.72 9.45
N THR A 46 10.25 0.82 9.17
CA THR A 46 9.66 2.07 8.68
C THR A 46 9.91 3.23 9.63
N THR A 47 10.19 4.40 9.06
CA THR A 47 10.39 5.66 9.78
C THR A 47 9.30 6.69 9.46
N PHE A 48 9.19 7.75 10.26
CA PHE A 48 8.27 8.86 9.99
C PHE A 48 8.56 9.57 8.66
N GLU A 49 9.84 9.68 8.29
CA GLU A 49 10.27 10.30 7.04
C GLU A 49 9.75 9.50 5.84
N GLU A 50 9.96 8.18 5.85
CA GLU A 50 9.47 7.28 4.79
C GLU A 50 7.94 7.29 4.67
N VAL A 51 7.22 7.40 5.79
CA VAL A 51 5.77 7.58 5.76
C VAL A 51 5.39 8.92 5.14
N SER A 52 6.11 10.01 5.43
CA SER A 52 5.87 11.30 4.81
C SER A 52 6.11 11.26 3.30
N GLU A 53 7.23 10.69 2.87
CA GLU A 53 7.57 10.48 1.46
C GLU A 53 6.49 9.68 0.73
N ASN A 54 6.03 8.57 1.33
CA ASN A 54 4.93 7.77 0.81
C ASN A 54 3.63 8.58 0.65
N MET A 55 3.31 9.42 1.62
CA MET A 55 2.10 10.25 1.57
C MET A 55 2.19 11.34 0.49
N ASP A 56 3.36 11.94 0.30
CA ASP A 56 3.58 12.94 -0.74
C ASP A 56 3.56 12.31 -2.14
N PHE A 57 4.18 11.14 -2.31
CA PHE A 57 4.08 10.35 -3.55
C PHE A 57 2.62 10.01 -3.89
N ILE A 58 1.81 9.58 -2.93
CA ILE A 58 0.39 9.28 -3.18
C ILE A 58 -0.38 10.53 -3.61
N LYS A 59 -0.07 11.71 -3.05
CA LYS A 59 -0.70 12.97 -3.48
C LYS A 59 -0.31 13.32 -4.92
N GLU A 60 0.95 13.13 -5.28
CA GLU A 60 1.46 13.37 -6.64
C GLU A 60 0.81 12.41 -7.66
N VAL A 61 0.77 11.11 -7.37
CA VAL A 61 0.09 10.14 -8.26
C VAL A 61 -1.39 10.51 -8.45
N LYS A 62 -2.07 10.96 -7.40
CA LYS A 62 -3.46 11.43 -7.48
C LYS A 62 -3.63 12.71 -8.29
N SER A 63 -2.62 13.57 -8.39
CA SER A 63 -2.69 14.78 -9.22
C SER A 63 -2.44 14.49 -10.69
N ILE A 64 -1.63 13.47 -11.00
CA ILE A 64 -1.32 13.03 -12.37
C ILE A 64 -2.46 12.19 -12.97
N MET A 65 -3.08 11.32 -12.17
CA MET A 65 -4.09 10.38 -12.67
C MET A 65 -5.47 11.04 -12.87
N PRO A 66 -6.16 10.76 -13.98
CA PRO A 66 -7.53 11.22 -14.17
C PRO A 66 -8.47 10.67 -13.10
N LYS A 67 -9.51 11.44 -12.76
CA LYS A 67 -10.50 11.04 -11.77
C LYS A 67 -11.16 9.69 -12.16
N GLY A 68 -11.17 8.73 -11.23
CA GLY A 68 -11.76 7.41 -11.45
C GLY A 68 -10.86 6.40 -12.17
N LYS A 69 -9.63 6.80 -12.58
CA LYS A 69 -8.64 5.91 -13.21
C LYS A 69 -7.58 5.37 -12.24
N LEU A 70 -7.69 5.72 -10.97
CA LEU A 70 -6.82 5.23 -9.91
C LEU A 70 -7.65 4.47 -8.87
N GLN A 71 -7.25 3.25 -8.55
CA GLN A 71 -7.82 2.51 -7.42
C GLN A 71 -7.51 3.23 -6.11
N ASP A 72 -8.47 3.18 -5.16
CA ASP A 72 -8.23 3.64 -3.80
C ASP A 72 -7.02 2.92 -3.19
N VAL A 73 -5.98 3.68 -2.84
CA VAL A 73 -4.78 3.14 -2.20
C VAL A 73 -5.08 2.90 -0.72
N PHE A 74 -4.98 1.65 -0.28
CA PHE A 74 -5.09 1.31 1.14
C PHE A 74 -3.77 1.69 1.85
N ILE A 75 -3.80 2.76 2.65
CA ILE A 75 -2.60 3.33 3.27
C ILE A 75 -2.20 2.69 4.62
N ALA A 76 -2.93 1.67 5.07
CA ALA A 76 -2.64 0.94 6.30
C ALA A 76 -2.13 -0.48 5.99
N THR A 77 -1.20 -0.61 5.04
CA THR A 77 -0.57 -1.87 4.63
C THR A 77 0.76 -2.09 5.32
N LYS A 78 0.99 -3.33 5.79
CA LYS A 78 2.33 -3.83 6.13
C LYS A 78 2.87 -4.68 4.97
N ALA A 79 4.19 -4.73 4.81
CA ALA A 79 4.85 -5.68 3.95
C ALA A 79 4.47 -7.11 4.37
N LEU A 80 4.02 -7.91 3.41
CA LEU A 80 3.67 -9.31 3.61
C LEU A 80 4.92 -10.19 3.42
N PRO A 81 5.31 -11.00 4.41
CA PRO A 81 6.39 -11.97 4.27
C PRO A 81 5.87 -13.22 3.55
N LEU A 82 5.80 -13.12 2.24
CA LEU A 82 5.47 -14.26 1.40
C LEU A 82 6.46 -15.40 1.66
N ALA A 83 5.96 -16.63 1.62
CA ALA A 83 6.77 -17.82 1.86
C ALA A 83 8.00 -17.86 0.94
N GLY A 84 9.19 -18.04 1.50
CA GLY A 84 10.47 -18.03 0.80
C GLY A 84 11.07 -16.65 0.54
N SER A 85 10.38 -15.56 0.89
CA SER A 85 10.92 -14.20 0.73
C SER A 85 12.02 -13.88 1.74
N GLU A 86 12.86 -12.90 1.41
CA GLU A 86 13.89 -12.39 2.34
C GLU A 86 13.27 -11.82 3.62
N VAL A 87 12.09 -11.19 3.49
CA VAL A 87 11.32 -10.61 4.59
C VAL A 87 10.90 -11.70 5.57
N GLU A 88 10.31 -12.79 5.06
CA GLU A 88 9.90 -13.94 5.87
C GLU A 88 11.09 -14.52 6.64
N ARG A 89 12.21 -14.73 5.95
CA ARG A 89 13.42 -15.28 6.56
C ARG A 89 13.95 -14.39 7.69
N LYS A 90 14.02 -13.07 7.49
CA LYS A 90 14.49 -12.11 8.49
C LYS A 90 13.58 -12.07 9.72
N LEU A 91 12.27 -12.08 9.52
CA LEU A 91 11.29 -12.10 10.61
C LEU A 91 11.35 -13.42 11.41
N LYS A 92 11.52 -14.56 10.74
CA LYS A 92 11.72 -15.85 11.42
C LYS A 92 13.01 -15.88 12.22
N GLN A 93 14.11 -15.40 11.64
CA GLN A 93 15.42 -15.35 12.31
C GLN A 93 15.43 -14.44 13.54
N SER A 94 14.72 -13.31 13.47
CA SER A 94 14.58 -12.37 14.60
C SER A 94 13.54 -12.81 15.64
N GLY A 95 12.82 -13.92 15.41
CA GLY A 95 11.75 -14.40 16.30
C GLY A 95 10.50 -13.53 16.31
N LYS A 96 10.33 -12.63 15.33
CA LYS A 96 9.18 -11.72 15.21
C LYS A 96 8.07 -12.24 14.30
N TYR A 97 8.31 -13.35 13.61
CA TYR A 97 7.31 -13.96 12.75
C TYR A 97 6.19 -14.57 13.60
N GLU A 98 4.98 -14.04 13.50
CA GLU A 98 3.79 -14.57 14.15
C GLU A 98 2.82 -15.16 13.12
N GLY A 99 2.15 -16.25 13.46
CA GLY A 99 1.12 -16.86 12.62
C GLY A 99 1.64 -17.79 11.51
N ASN A 100 0.97 -17.80 10.36
CA ASN A 100 1.28 -18.68 9.21
C ASN A 100 1.28 -17.90 7.89
N CYS A 101 1.52 -18.55 6.74
CA CYS A 101 1.65 -17.85 5.46
C CYS A 101 0.38 -17.13 4.97
N LEU A 102 -0.79 -17.50 5.47
CA LEU A 102 -2.08 -16.87 5.17
C LEU A 102 -2.52 -15.87 6.25
N GLU A 103 -2.15 -16.13 7.50
CA GLU A 103 -2.49 -15.34 8.68
C GLU A 103 -1.21 -14.94 9.42
N PHE A 104 -0.41 -14.08 8.81
CA PHE A 104 0.86 -13.62 9.35
C PHE A 104 0.73 -12.25 10.06
N ASP A 105 1.49 -12.03 11.12
CA ASP A 105 1.70 -10.70 11.72
C ASP A 105 3.10 -10.53 12.34
N TYR A 106 3.43 -9.28 12.66
CA TYR A 106 4.66 -8.84 13.32
C TYR A 106 4.52 -7.39 13.79
N LYS A 107 5.33 -7.00 14.76
CA LYS A 107 5.41 -5.62 15.24
C LYS A 107 6.53 -4.86 14.55
N LEU A 108 6.29 -3.56 14.33
CA LEU A 108 7.31 -2.62 13.92
C LEU A 108 8.32 -2.41 15.05
N ASN A 109 9.56 -2.09 14.67
CA ASN A 109 10.65 -1.92 15.62
C ASN A 109 10.50 -0.67 16.48
N ASP A 110 9.99 0.42 15.90
CA ASP A 110 9.68 1.65 16.64
C ASP A 110 8.24 1.58 17.20
N PRO A 111 8.07 1.64 18.54
CA PRO A 111 6.75 1.67 19.17
C PRO A 111 5.87 2.84 18.71
N ASN A 112 6.44 3.97 18.32
CA ASN A 112 5.69 5.10 17.78
C ASN A 112 5.16 4.81 16.38
N MET A 113 5.93 4.09 15.57
CA MET A 113 5.47 3.60 14.26
C MET A 113 4.39 2.53 14.40
N GLU A 114 4.54 1.63 15.36
CA GLU A 114 3.48 0.65 15.67
C GLU A 114 2.18 1.37 16.09
N LYS A 115 2.26 2.42 16.92
CA LYS A 115 1.09 3.25 17.30
C LYS A 115 0.49 3.97 16.10
N LEU A 116 1.33 4.53 15.22
CA LEU A 116 0.87 5.20 13.99
C LEU A 116 0.13 4.22 13.09
N PHE A 117 0.74 3.07 12.79
CA PHE A 117 0.11 1.99 12.01
C PHE A 117 -1.25 1.61 12.58
N ASN A 118 -1.33 1.32 13.88
CA ASN A 118 -2.57 0.94 14.54
C ASN A 118 -3.63 2.04 14.48
N SER A 119 -3.22 3.31 14.54
CA SER A 119 -4.12 4.45 14.42
C SER A 119 -4.66 4.57 12.99
N MET A 120 -3.78 4.48 11.99
CA MET A 120 -4.17 4.50 10.58
C MET A 120 -5.10 3.33 10.24
N LEU A 121 -4.79 2.12 10.72
CA LEU A 121 -5.62 0.93 10.50
C LEU A 121 -7.03 1.10 11.09
N LYS A 122 -7.16 1.66 12.30
CA LYS A 122 -8.46 1.96 12.91
C LYS A 122 -9.26 2.95 12.07
N VAL A 123 -8.61 4.03 11.61
CA VAL A 123 -9.23 5.04 10.75
C VAL A 123 -9.67 4.41 9.43
N SER A 124 -8.79 3.68 8.73
CA SER A 124 -9.12 3.03 7.46
C SER A 124 -10.28 2.04 7.58
N LYS A 125 -10.34 1.24 8.66
CA LYS A 125 -11.47 0.34 8.94
C LYS A 125 -12.77 1.11 9.20
N ALA A 126 -12.72 2.23 9.92
CA ALA A 126 -13.89 3.08 10.16
C ALA A 126 -14.41 3.69 8.84
N THR A 127 -13.52 4.21 8.00
CA THR A 127 -13.86 4.76 6.68
C THR A 127 -14.39 3.68 5.73
N GLN A 128 -13.86 2.47 5.78
CA GLN A 128 -14.36 1.37 4.95
C GLN A 128 -15.78 0.98 5.34
N ARG A 129 -16.09 0.91 6.64
CA ARG A 129 -17.46 0.65 7.14
C ARG A 129 -18.46 1.70 6.65
N THR A 130 -18.10 2.99 6.70
CA THR A 130 -18.99 4.06 6.20
C THR A 130 -19.11 4.02 4.68
N SER A 131 -18.03 3.76 3.95
CA SER A 131 -18.06 3.63 2.48
C SER A 131 -18.84 2.40 2.00
N GLY A 132 -18.81 1.28 2.73
CA GLY A 132 -19.59 0.09 2.43
C GLY A 132 -21.11 0.34 2.54
N LEU A 133 -21.52 1.13 3.54
CA LEU A 133 -22.91 1.59 3.68
C LEU A 133 -23.35 2.50 2.51
N ILE A 134 -22.43 3.27 1.94
CA ILE A 134 -22.70 4.18 0.81
C ILE A 134 -22.65 3.44 -0.54
N LYS A 135 -21.69 2.53 -0.75
CA LYS A 135 -21.54 1.74 -1.99
C LYS A 135 -22.68 0.76 -2.18
N HIS A 136 -23.32 0.26 -1.12
CA HIS A 136 -24.51 -0.59 -1.25
C HIS A 136 -25.69 0.12 -1.97
N LYS A 137 -25.70 1.46 -2.06
CA LYS A 137 -26.68 2.23 -2.84
C LYS A 137 -26.34 2.38 -4.33
N ASN A 138 -25.10 2.14 -4.74
CA ASN A 138 -24.64 2.32 -6.13
C ASN A 138 -24.14 0.99 -6.70
N ASN A 139 -25.06 0.04 -6.93
CA ASN A 139 -24.78 -1.20 -7.66
C ASN A 139 -24.68 -0.92 -9.16
N TRP A 140 -23.47 -0.67 -9.66
CA TRP A 140 -23.15 -0.67 -11.09
C TRP A 140 -22.79 -2.09 -11.61
N ASP A 141 -22.58 -3.04 -10.70
CA ASP A 141 -22.08 -4.39 -11.03
C ASP A 141 -23.13 -5.39 -11.54
N THR A 142 -24.41 -5.00 -11.64
CA THR A 142 -25.49 -5.88 -12.14
C THR A 142 -25.77 -5.79 -13.64
N ASN A 143 -25.14 -4.86 -14.38
CA ASN A 143 -25.52 -4.58 -15.78
C ASN A 143 -24.66 -5.26 -16.87
N TRP A 144 -23.58 -5.97 -16.52
CA TRP A 144 -22.69 -6.58 -17.53
C TRP A 144 -22.95 -8.09 -17.78
N MET A 145 -23.90 -8.70 -17.04
CA MET A 145 -24.24 -10.13 -17.19
C MET A 145 -25.57 -10.40 -17.93
N ILE A 146 -26.10 -9.41 -18.67
CA ILE A 146 -27.38 -9.55 -19.42
C ILE A 146 -27.20 -9.13 -20.91
N LEU A 147 -26.09 -9.48 -21.53
CA LEU A 147 -25.95 -9.46 -23.00
C LEU A 147 -25.39 -10.79 -23.49
#